data_AF-A0A174IT49-F1
#
_entry.id   AF-A0A174IT49-F1
#
_cell.length_a   1.000
_cell.length_b   1.000
_cell.length_c   1.000
_cell.angle_alpha   90.00
_cell.angle_beta   90.00
_cell.angle_gamma   90.00
#
_symmetry.space_group_name_H-M   'P 1'
#
loop_
_entity.id
_entity.type
_entity.pdbx_description
1 polymer ?
#
loop_
_entity_poly.entity_id
_entity_poly.type
_entity_poly.pdbx_seq_one_letter_code
_entity_poly.pdbx_strand_id
1 'polypeptide(L)'
;MKEKKPINLEIGQNVKQIRENAGLTQERLAELIGLGVKHLSAIECGAVGVSLATLKQLCVLLSVPADAILFGIESSNSEAERSAALQFLTDRLSHLPDADFWATKEILDKLLEVMARSR
;
A
#
# COMPACT_ATOMS: atom_id res chain seq x y z
N MET A 1 -7.10 5.74 -32.13
CA MET A 1 -7.21 5.29 -30.72
C MET A 1 -7.09 6.54 -29.86
N LYS A 2 -8.01 6.82 -28.93
CA LYS A 2 -7.89 8.02 -28.07
C LYS A 2 -6.62 7.90 -27.24
N GLU A 3 -5.87 9.00 -27.17
CA GLU A 3 -4.62 9.06 -26.42
C GLU A 3 -4.90 8.83 -24.93
N LYS A 4 -4.16 7.90 -24.32
CA LYS A 4 -4.35 7.57 -22.89
C LYS A 4 -3.66 8.64 -22.06
N LYS A 5 -4.37 9.19 -21.07
CA LYS A 5 -3.77 10.16 -20.14
C LYS A 5 -2.82 9.43 -19.18
N PRO A 6 -1.59 9.93 -18.93
CA PRO A 6 -0.65 9.30 -18.00
C PRO A 6 -1.26 8.99 -16.63
N ILE A 7 -2.03 9.93 -16.07
CA ILE A 7 -2.74 9.77 -14.78
C ILE A 7 -3.73 8.59 -14.77
N ASN A 8 -4.38 8.29 -15.90
CA ASN A 8 -5.30 7.15 -15.97
C ASN A 8 -4.56 5.82 -15.94
N LEU A 9 -3.36 5.76 -16.53
CA LEU A 9 -2.52 4.57 -16.50
C LEU A 9 -2.04 4.29 -15.08
N GLU A 10 -1.57 5.32 -14.38
CA GLU A 10 -1.10 5.22 -13.00
C GLU A 10 -2.22 4.77 -12.04
N ILE A 11 -3.34 5.50 -12.01
CA ILE A 11 -4.49 5.13 -11.16
C ILE A 11 -5.04 3.75 -11.54
N GLY A 12 -5.10 3.43 -12.85
CA GLY A 12 -5.55 2.13 -13.33
C GLY A 12 -4.69 0.97 -12.82
N GLN A 13 -3.37 1.15 -12.82
CA GLN A 13 -2.42 0.18 -12.27
C GLN A 13 -2.60 0.00 -10.75
N ASN A 14 -2.82 1.08 -10.01
CA ASN A 14 -3.07 1.03 -8.57
C ASN A 14 -4.35 0.26 -8.24
N VAL A 15 -5.45 0.54 -8.96
CA VAL A 15 -6.72 -0.20 -8.82
C VAL A 15 -6.51 -1.69 -9.09
N LYS A 16 -5.78 -2.04 -10.15
CA LYS A 16 -5.44 -3.42 -10.48
C LYS A 16 -4.67 -4.10 -9.34
N GLN A 17 -3.63 -3.45 -8.83
CA GLN A 17 -2.80 -3.99 -7.76
C GLN A 17 -3.60 -4.23 -6.48
N ILE A 18 -4.42 -3.27 -6.05
CA ILE A 18 -5.26 -3.39 -4.85
C ILE A 18 -6.28 -4.53 -5.04
N ARG A 19 -6.90 -4.63 -6.21
CA ARG A 19 -7.83 -5.73 -6.53
C ARG A 19 -7.15 -7.09 -6.39
N GLU A 20 -5.95 -7.23 -6.96
CA GLU A 20 -5.18 -8.48 -6.93
C GLU A 20 -4.74 -8.84 -5.50
N ASN A 21 -4.32 -7.86 -4.71
CA ASN A 21 -3.99 -8.04 -3.29
C ASN A 21 -5.21 -8.47 -2.46
N ALA A 22 -6.42 -8.05 -2.84
CA ALA A 22 -7.67 -8.50 -2.24
C ALA A 22 -8.14 -9.89 -2.72
N GLY A 23 -7.39 -10.54 -3.62
CA GLY A 23 -7.72 -11.85 -4.17
C GLY A 23 -8.94 -11.86 -5.09
N LEU A 24 -9.32 -10.72 -5.66
CA LEU A 24 -10.52 -10.59 -6.48
C LEU A 24 -10.22 -10.65 -7.99
N THR A 25 -11.09 -11.32 -8.75
CA THR A 25 -11.08 -11.21 -10.22
C THR A 25 -11.70 -9.88 -10.67
N GLN A 26 -11.47 -9.49 -11.93
CA GLN A 26 -12.13 -8.31 -12.50
C GLN A 26 -13.65 -8.48 -12.50
N GLU A 27 -14.16 -9.67 -12.83
CA GLU A 27 -15.59 -9.99 -12.81
C GLU A 27 -16.18 -9.75 -11.42
N ARG A 28 -15.51 -10.25 -10.38
CA ARG A 28 -16.01 -10.14 -9.02
C ARG A 28 -15.98 -8.71 -8.51
N LEU A 29 -14.89 -7.97 -8.74
CA LEU A 29 -14.83 -6.57 -8.32
C LEU A 29 -15.88 -5.74 -9.06
N ALA A 30 -16.01 -5.93 -10.38
CA ALA A 30 -16.97 -5.20 -11.20
C ALA A 30 -18.41 -5.41 -10.72
N GLU A 31 -18.79 -6.65 -10.40
CA GLU A 31 -20.08 -6.99 -9.79
C GLU A 31 -20.30 -6.24 -8.46
N LEU A 32 -19.31 -6.25 -7.56
CA LEU A 32 -19.39 -5.64 -6.23
C LEU A 32 -19.54 -4.12 -6.25
N ILE A 33 -18.93 -3.43 -7.23
CA ILE A 33 -19.04 -1.97 -7.39
C ILE A 33 -20.09 -1.55 -8.42
N GLY A 34 -20.84 -2.50 -8.99
CA GLY A 34 -21.91 -2.24 -9.96
C GLY A 34 -21.40 -1.72 -11.32
N LEU A 35 -20.20 -2.11 -11.73
CA LEU A 35 -19.62 -1.79 -13.03
C LEU A 35 -19.66 -3.00 -13.98
N GLY A 36 -19.61 -2.73 -15.28
CA GLY A 36 -19.36 -3.78 -16.27
C GLY A 36 -17.89 -4.22 -16.26
N VAL A 37 -17.62 -5.51 -16.42
CA VAL A 37 -16.25 -6.09 -16.45
C VAL A 37 -15.36 -5.37 -17.47
N LYS A 38 -15.89 -5.10 -18.67
CA LYS A 38 -15.17 -4.33 -19.71
C LYS A 38 -14.82 -2.91 -19.27
N HIS A 39 -15.65 -2.28 -18.45
CA HIS A 39 -15.41 -0.94 -17.93
C HIS A 39 -14.31 -0.95 -16.87
N LEU A 40 -14.35 -1.93 -15.94
CA LEU A 40 -13.26 -2.12 -14.98
C LEU A 40 -11.93 -2.42 -15.68
N SER A 41 -11.94 -3.29 -16.70
CA SER A 41 -10.76 -3.58 -17.51
C SER A 41 -10.22 -2.32 -18.23
N ALA A 42 -11.12 -1.48 -18.75
CA ALA A 42 -10.74 -0.21 -19.36
C ALA A 42 -10.14 0.79 -18.35
N ILE A 43 -10.62 0.80 -17.10
CA ILE A 43 -10.03 1.56 -15.98
C ILE A 43 -8.62 1.02 -15.69
N GLU A 44 -8.48 -0.27 -15.44
CA GLU A 44 -7.18 -0.88 -15.07
C GLU A 44 -6.12 -0.76 -16.17
N CYS A 45 -6.54 -0.70 -17.43
CA CYS A 45 -5.66 -0.46 -18.58
C CYS A 45 -5.42 1.04 -18.88
N GLY A 46 -5.95 1.95 -18.07
CA GLY A 46 -5.89 3.41 -18.24
C GLY A 46 -6.55 3.95 -19.52
N ALA A 47 -7.42 3.16 -20.16
CA ALA A 47 -8.18 3.59 -21.34
C ALA A 47 -9.27 4.60 -20.98
N VAL A 48 -9.80 4.53 -19.76
CA VAL A 48 -10.70 5.53 -19.15
C VAL A 48 -10.22 5.85 -17.73
N GLY A 49 -10.63 7.00 -17.20
CA GLY A 49 -10.34 7.37 -15.82
C GLY A 49 -11.35 6.80 -14.82
N VAL A 50 -10.98 6.79 -13.54
CA VAL A 50 -11.88 6.45 -12.42
C VAL A 50 -12.74 7.66 -12.07
N SER A 51 -14.05 7.48 -11.92
CA SER A 51 -14.93 8.53 -11.39
C SER A 51 -14.79 8.66 -9.87
N LEU A 52 -15.07 9.84 -9.28
CA LEU A 52 -15.06 9.99 -7.82
C LEU A 52 -16.06 9.06 -7.11
N ALA A 53 -17.19 8.75 -7.74
CA ALA A 53 -18.16 7.80 -7.21
C ALA A 53 -17.56 6.38 -7.15
N THR A 54 -16.90 5.95 -8.23
CA THR A 54 -16.19 4.66 -8.28
C THR A 54 -15.03 4.63 -7.30
N LEU A 55 -14.25 5.71 -7.19
CA LEU A 55 -13.15 5.83 -6.23
C LEU A 55 -13.66 5.61 -4.79
N LYS A 56 -14.74 6.29 -4.41
CA LYS A 56 -15.37 6.13 -3.09
C LYS A 56 -15.83 4.68 -2.85
N GLN A 57 -16.45 4.05 -3.85
CA GLN A 57 -16.87 2.65 -3.75
C GLN A 57 -15.67 1.71 -3.56
N LEU A 58 -14.58 1.92 -4.30
CA LEU A 58 -13.35 1.13 -4.17
C LEU A 58 -12.75 1.27 -2.77
N CYS A 59 -12.65 2.49 -2.22
CA CYS A 59 -12.14 2.71 -0.86
C CYS A 59 -12.96 1.95 0.19
N VAL A 60 -14.29 2.02 0.12
CA VAL A 60 -15.18 1.36 1.08
C VAL A 60 -15.14 -0.16 0.92
N LEU A 61 -15.26 -0.66 -0.30
CA LEU A 61 -15.31 -2.10 -0.57
C LEU A 61 -13.98 -2.80 -0.24
N LEU A 62 -12.87 -2.21 -0.67
CA LEU A 62 -11.54 -2.80 -0.53
C LEU A 62 -10.86 -2.38 0.79
N SER A 63 -11.52 -1.55 1.60
CA SER A 63 -11.01 -1.04 2.88
C SER A 63 -9.63 -0.40 2.76
N VAL A 64 -9.45 0.45 1.74
CA VAL A 64 -8.20 1.17 1.47
C VAL A 64 -8.42 2.69 1.48
N PRO A 65 -7.41 3.49 1.90
CA PRO A 65 -7.48 4.94 1.75
C PRO A 65 -7.47 5.34 0.27
N ALA A 66 -8.05 6.50 -0.05
CA ALA A 66 -8.05 7.03 -1.42
C ALA A 66 -6.62 7.22 -1.95
N ASP A 67 -5.69 7.59 -1.08
CA ASP A 67 -4.27 7.75 -1.39
C ASP A 67 -3.64 6.49 -1.99
N ALA A 68 -4.02 5.29 -1.53
CA ALA A 68 -3.52 4.04 -2.11
C ALA A 68 -3.95 3.85 -3.56
N ILE A 69 -5.13 4.38 -3.95
CA ILE A 69 -5.62 4.32 -5.33
C ILE A 69 -5.02 5.45 -6.17
N LEU A 70 -4.90 6.65 -5.60
CA LEU A 70 -4.44 7.86 -6.30
C LEU A 70 -2.93 7.90 -6.51
N PHE A 71 -2.16 7.51 -5.49
CA PHE A 71 -0.70 7.58 -5.46
C PHE A 71 -0.04 6.20 -5.49
N GLY A 72 -0.81 5.13 -5.28
CA GLY A 72 -0.35 3.75 -5.28
C GLY A 72 -0.05 3.24 -3.88
N ILE A 73 0.01 1.91 -3.75
CA ILE A 73 0.59 1.29 -2.57
C ILE A 73 2.10 1.28 -2.80
N GLU A 74 2.78 2.27 -2.25
CA GLU A 74 4.23 2.25 -2.23
C GLU A 74 4.69 1.01 -1.44
N SER A 75 5.48 0.12 -2.06
CA SER A 75 6.44 -0.72 -1.31
C SER A 75 7.59 0.11 -0.74
N SER A 76 7.49 1.44 -0.76
CA SER A 76 8.54 2.34 -0.35
C SER A 76 8.43 2.54 1.16
N ASN A 77 9.47 2.07 1.81
CA ASN A 77 9.83 2.53 3.15
C ASN A 77 10.50 3.89 2.90
N SER A 78 9.71 4.94 2.63
CA SER A 78 10.27 6.23 2.25
C SER A 78 11.29 6.67 3.31
N GLU A 79 12.37 7.34 2.89
CA GLU A 79 13.42 7.73 3.84
C GLU A 79 12.85 8.60 4.98
N ALA A 80 11.78 9.35 4.69
CA ALA A 80 11.00 10.11 5.66
C ALA A 80 10.20 9.22 6.63
N GLU A 81 9.46 8.22 6.16
CA GLU A 81 8.70 7.30 7.02
C GLU A 81 9.62 6.42 7.85
N ARG A 82 10.72 5.94 7.27
CA ARG A 82 11.75 5.18 7.99
C ARG A 82 12.39 6.04 9.08
N SER A 83 12.66 7.30 8.79
CA SER A 83 13.19 8.25 9.79
C SER A 83 12.18 8.52 10.90
N ALA A 84 10.90 8.69 10.57
CA ALA A 84 9.83 8.86 11.56
C ALA A 84 9.66 7.62 12.45
N ALA A 85 9.71 6.42 11.87
CA ALA A 85 9.66 5.17 12.62
C ALA A 85 10.87 4.98 13.54
N LEU A 86 12.08 5.33 13.08
CA LEU A 86 13.30 5.29 13.91
C LEU A 86 13.23 6.29 15.06
N GLN A 87 12.72 7.50 14.82
CA GLN A 87 12.54 8.51 15.85
C GLN A 87 11.58 8.01 16.94
N PHE A 88 10.46 7.42 16.55
CA PHE A 88 9.47 6.86 17.48
C PHE A 88 10.02 5.67 18.27
N LEU A 89 10.76 4.76 17.63
CA LEU A 89 11.40 3.63 18.32
C LEU A 89 12.45 4.11 19.33
N THR A 90 13.26 5.10 18.96
CA THR A 90 14.29 5.66 19.85
C THR A 90 13.67 6.28 21.10
N ASP A 91 12.59 7.02 20.94
CA ASP A 91 11.85 7.62 22.05
C ASP A 91 11.27 6.56 23.00
N ARG A 92 10.71 5.47 22.46
CA ARG A 92 10.21 4.38 23.31
C ARG A 92 11.32 3.68 24.08
N LEU A 93 12.47 3.48 23.45
CA LEU A 93 13.61 2.82 24.09
C LEU A 93 14.21 3.69 25.20
N SER A 94 14.27 5.02 25.04
CA SER A 94 14.85 5.92 26.05
C SER A 94 14.03 6.02 27.34
N HIS A 95 12.75 5.65 27.32
CA HIS A 95 11.86 5.69 28.48
C HIS A 95 11.72 4.34 29.20
N LEU A 96 12.44 3.30 28.76
CA LEU A 96 12.43 2.02 29.45
C LEU A 96 13.20 2.08 30.77
N PRO A 97 12.76 1.35 31.81
CA PRO A 97 13.60 1.09 32.99
C PRO A 97 14.91 0.40 32.58
N ASP A 98 16.01 0.67 33.29
CA ASP A 98 17.35 0.19 32.94
C ASP A 98 17.40 -1.32 32.64
N ALA A 99 16.78 -2.15 33.49
CA ALA A 99 16.75 -3.60 33.30
C ALA A 99 16.09 -4.02 31.97
N ASP A 100 14.99 -3.35 31.60
CA ASP A 100 14.22 -3.64 30.39
C ASP A 100 14.92 -3.10 29.14
N PHE A 101 15.60 -1.95 29.25
CA PHE A 101 16.43 -1.40 28.17
C PHE A 101 17.56 -2.35 27.80
N TRP A 102 18.32 -2.83 28.79
CA TRP A 102 19.45 -3.73 28.55
C TRP A 102 19.00 -5.09 27.99
N ALA A 103 17.90 -5.65 28.50
CA ALA A 103 17.32 -6.87 27.95
C ALA A 103 16.89 -6.69 26.48
N THR A 104 16.23 -5.56 26.17
CA THR A 104 15.80 -5.24 24.80
C THR A 104 17.00 -5.06 23.87
N LYS A 105 18.06 -4.37 24.31
CA LYS A 105 19.31 -4.21 23.56
C LYS A 105 19.94 -5.57 23.22
N GLU A 106 20.04 -6.47 24.19
CA GLU A 106 20.64 -7.79 23.97
C GLU A 106 19.90 -8.60 22.89
N ILE A 107 18.56 -8.53 22.89
CA ILE A 107 17.73 -9.18 21.86
C ILE A 107 17.99 -8.55 20.48
N LEU A 108 18.00 -7.22 20.39
CA LEU A 108 18.25 -6.51 19.13
C LEU A 108 19.64 -6.83 18.56
N ASP A 109 20.68 -6.86 19.38
CA ASP A 109 22.04 -7.21 18.94
C ASP A 109 22.09 -8.64 18.38
N LYS A 110 21.46 -9.60 19.06
CA LYS A 110 21.36 -10.99 18.59
C LYS A 110 20.65 -11.09 17.24
N LEU A 111 19.56 -10.35 17.06
CA LEU A 111 18.84 -10.31 15.78
C LEU A 111 19.73 -9.76 14.66
N LEU A 112 20.46 -8.68 14.92
CA LEU A 112 21.38 -8.08 13.95
C LEU A 112 22.52 -9.03 13.57
N GLU A 113 23.10 -9.75 14.54
CA GLU A 113 24.10 -10.78 14.26
C GLU A 113 23.57 -11.87 13.32
N VAL A 114 22.35 -12.38 13.57
CA VAL A 114 21.73 -13.42 12.72
C VAL A 114 21.52 -12.92 11.29
N MET A 115 21.06 -11.67 11.14
CA MET A 115 20.86 -11.05 9.84
C MET A 115 22.19 -10.82 9.10
N ALA A 116 23.26 -10.47 9.80
CA ALA A 116 24.59 -10.31 9.22
C ALA A 116 25.22 -11.63 8.76
N ARG A 117 24.94 -12.75 9.46
CA ARG A 117 25.40 -14.10 9.08
C ARG A 117 24.62 -14.71 7.90
N SER A 118 23.46 -14.15 7.59
CA SER A 118 22.56 -14.62 6.52
C SER A 118 22.77 -13.86 5.20
N ARG A 119 23.81 -13.03 5.11
CA ARG A 119 24.23 -12.29 3.91
C ARG A 119 25.53 -12.86 3.35
#